data_AF-A0A7W0WX25-F1
#
_entry.id   AF-A0A7W0WX25-F1
#
_cell.length_a   1.000
_cell.length_b   1.000
_cell.length_c   1.000
_cell.angle_alpha   90.00
_cell.angle_beta   90.00
_cell.angle_gamma   90.00
#
_symmetry.space_group_name_H-M   'P 1'
#
loop_
_entity.id
_entity.type
_entity.pdbx_description
1 polymer ?
#
loop_
_entity_poly.entity_id
_entity_poly.type
_entity_poly.pdbx_seq_one_letter_code
_entity_poly.pdbx_strand_id
1 'polypeptide(L)'
;MRKAERILRSREDAIDLVHALFVDLIPRWNTNVDLPYLYRAITNRCLNAIRDERTRARLLEKQGAAAAPLGRVQLEDEVVGLRLMAALAERLDESHLEVLVCR
;
A
#
# COMPACT_ATOMS: atom_id res chain seq x y z
N MET A 1 5.20 17.87 5.67
CA MET A 1 6.42 17.68 4.84
C MET A 1 7.68 17.54 5.68
N ARG A 2 8.30 18.62 6.19
CA ARG A 2 9.63 18.58 6.87
C ARG A 2 9.76 17.61 8.06
N LYS A 3 8.66 17.31 8.76
CA LYS A 3 8.65 16.33 9.86
C LYS A 3 8.70 14.88 9.34
N ALA A 4 7.88 14.55 8.33
CA ALA A 4 7.87 13.22 7.72
C ALA A 4 9.21 12.93 7.03
N GLU A 5 9.77 13.90 6.33
CA GLU A 5 11.09 13.81 5.68
C GLU A 5 12.21 13.55 6.68
N ARG A 6 12.19 14.20 7.86
CA ARG A 6 13.15 13.92 8.94
C ARG A 6 13.03 12.50 9.51
N ILE A 7 11.82 11.92 9.50
CA ILE A 7 11.57 10.58 10.06
C ILE A 7 11.92 9.50 9.03
N LEU A 8 11.48 9.67 7.78
CA LEU A 8 11.66 8.69 6.70
C LEU A 8 13.01 8.80 6.00
N ARG A 9 13.71 9.94 6.13
CA ARG A 9 14.96 10.26 5.42
C ARG A 9 14.86 10.18 3.89
N SER A 10 13.63 10.26 3.38
CA SER A 10 13.28 10.25 1.97
C SER A 10 12.24 11.32 1.73
N ARG A 11 12.49 12.17 0.73
CA ARG A 11 11.59 13.26 0.38
C ARG A 11 10.37 12.75 -0.37
N GLU A 12 10.55 11.77 -1.23
CA GLU A 12 9.49 11.14 -2.02
C GLU A 12 8.48 10.44 -1.10
N ASP A 13 8.96 9.53 -0.23
CA ASP A 13 8.10 8.84 0.73
C ASP A 13 7.38 9.80 1.69
N ALA A 14 8.03 10.92 2.03
CA ALA A 14 7.43 11.95 2.85
C ALA A 14 6.30 12.73 2.14
N ILE A 15 6.38 12.87 0.81
CA ILE A 15 5.30 13.46 0.01
C ILE A 15 4.12 12.50 -0.04
N ASP A 16 4.37 11.25 -0.41
CA ASP A 16 3.32 10.25 -0.60
C ASP A 16 2.56 9.97 0.69
N LEU A 17 3.28 9.84 1.81
CA LEU A 17 2.65 9.59 3.10
C LEU A 17 1.78 10.75 3.57
N VAL A 18 2.19 11.99 3.29
CA VAL A 18 1.40 13.18 3.64
C VAL A 18 0.19 13.32 2.71
N HIS A 19 0.35 13.09 1.41
CA HIS A 19 -0.77 13.09 0.47
C HIS A 19 -1.81 12.04 0.85
N ALA A 20 -1.37 10.80 1.11
CA ALA A 20 -2.28 9.75 1.54
C ALA A 20 -2.96 10.07 2.88
N LEU A 21 -2.35 10.87 3.76
CA LEU A 21 -2.99 11.30 5.02
C LEU A 21 -4.13 12.28 4.73
N PHE A 22 -3.91 13.22 3.83
CA PHE A 22 -4.95 14.17 3.45
C PHE A 22 -6.07 13.50 2.65
N VAL A 23 -5.76 12.54 1.77
CA VAL A 23 -6.78 11.72 1.07
C VAL A 23 -7.70 11.02 2.07
N ASP A 24 -7.17 10.45 3.15
CA ASP A 24 -7.98 9.81 4.20
C ASP A 24 -8.82 10.80 5.02
N LEU A 25 -8.33 12.03 5.18
CA LEU A 25 -8.97 13.07 6.00
C LEU A 25 -10.04 13.86 5.26
N ILE A 26 -9.90 14.06 3.94
CA ILE A 26 -10.85 14.83 3.12
C ILE A 26 -12.30 14.33 3.28
N PRO A 27 -12.61 13.02 3.19
CA PRO A 27 -13.98 12.52 3.35
C PRO A 27 -14.54 12.67 4.77
N ARG A 28 -13.67 12.80 5.78
CA ARG A 28 -14.02 12.83 7.20
C ARG A 28 -13.80 14.20 7.83
N TRP A 29 -13.69 15.24 7.00
CA TRP A 29 -13.35 16.59 7.42
C TRP A 29 -14.52 17.23 8.18
N ASN A 30 -14.74 16.76 9.41
CA ASN A 30 -15.73 17.28 10.34
C ASN A 30 -14.95 18.04 11.41
N THR A 31 -14.99 19.36 11.27
CA THR A 31 -14.52 20.44 12.16
C THR A 31 -13.90 20.03 13.51
N ASN A 32 -12.65 19.55 13.53
CA ASN A 32 -11.65 19.78 14.60
C ASN A 32 -10.28 19.14 14.29
N VAL A 33 -9.83 19.19 13.02
CA VAL A 33 -8.48 18.74 12.65
C VAL A 33 -7.52 19.87 13.01
N ASP A 34 -6.98 19.83 14.22
CA ASP A 34 -6.00 20.80 14.70
C ASP A 34 -4.55 20.41 14.33
N LEU A 35 -3.64 21.36 14.45
CA LEU A 35 -2.23 21.15 14.14
C LEU A 35 -1.58 20.05 15.03
N PRO A 36 -1.84 19.98 16.34
CA PRO A 36 -1.42 18.87 17.18
C PRO A 36 -1.86 17.49 16.68
N TYR A 37 -3.11 17.35 16.28
CA TYR A 37 -3.65 16.11 15.71
C TYR A 37 -2.88 15.72 14.44
N LEU A 38 -2.68 16.65 13.50
CA LEU A 38 -1.92 16.41 12.27
C LEU A 38 -0.48 15.98 12.58
N TYR A 39 0.17 16.62 13.55
CA TYR A 39 1.52 16.25 13.98
C TYR A 39 1.59 14.83 14.53
N ARG A 40 0.57 14.39 15.28
CA ARG A 40 0.47 13.03 15.82
C ARG A 40 0.17 12.01 14.73
N ALA A 41 -0.81 12.30 13.88
CA ALA A 41 -1.19 11.45 12.76
C ALA A 41 -0.02 11.17 11.81
N ILE A 42 0.72 12.22 11.42
CA ILE A 42 1.93 12.09 10.59
C ILE A 42 2.97 11.20 11.26
N THR A 43 3.20 11.38 12.57
CA THR A 43 4.19 10.58 13.31
C THR A 43 3.81 9.11 13.31
N ASN A 44 2.56 8.81 13.69
CA ASN A 44 2.07 7.43 13.77
C ASN A 44 2.17 6.73 12.41
N ARG A 45 1.80 7.43 11.34
CA ARG A 45 1.80 6.88 9.98
C ARG A 45 3.23 6.64 9.48
N CYS A 46 4.17 7.54 9.75
CA CYS A 46 5.59 7.31 9.44
C CYS A 46 6.16 6.10 10.21
N LEU A 47 5.83 5.97 11.50
CA LEU A 47 6.27 4.83 12.31
C LEU A 47 5.68 3.51 11.82
N ASN A 48 4.42 3.51 11.39
CA ASN A 48 3.79 2.34 10.79
C ASN A 48 4.49 1.95 9.49
N ALA A 49 4.74 2.91 8.59
CA ALA A 49 5.47 2.64 7.35
C ALA A 49 6.84 2.00 7.59
N ILE A 50 7.62 2.52 8.55
CA ILE A 50 8.93 1.93 8.93
C ILE A 50 8.77 0.51 9.47
N ARG A 51 7.74 0.26 10.28
CA ARG A 51 7.48 -1.08 10.84
C ARG A 51 7.04 -2.06 9.77
N ASP A 52 6.21 -1.63 8.84
CA ASP A 52 5.69 -2.45 7.75
C ASP A 52 6.82 -2.83 6.80
N GLU A 53 7.69 -1.89 6.45
CA GLU A 53 8.88 -2.16 5.63
C GLU A 53 9.80 -3.17 6.31
N ARG A 54 10.09 -2.98 7.61
CA ARG A 54 10.90 -3.94 8.38
C ARG A 54 10.23 -5.31 8.49
N THR A 55 8.90 -5.34 8.64
CA THR A 55 8.13 -6.57 8.73
C THR A 55 8.13 -7.31 7.40
N ARG A 56 7.95 -6.59 6.29
CA ARG A 56 8.03 -7.09 4.92
C ARG A 56 9.41 -7.66 4.64
N ALA A 57 10.47 -6.91 4.93
CA ALA A 57 11.85 -7.39 4.80
C ALA A 57 12.09 -8.68 5.59
N ARG A 58 11.66 -8.73 6.86
CA ARG A 58 11.76 -9.94 7.69
C ARG A 58 10.97 -11.13 7.13
N LEU A 59 9.78 -10.89 6.58
CA LEU A 59 8.98 -11.95 5.96
C LEU A 59 9.62 -12.46 4.67
N LEU A 60 10.17 -11.56 3.85
CA LEU A 60 10.92 -11.90 2.64
C LEU A 60 12.19 -12.70 2.97
N GLU A 61 12.95 -12.31 4.01
CA GLU A 61 14.10 -13.08 4.51
C GLU A 61 13.71 -14.50 4.93
N LYS A 62 12.57 -14.66 5.62
CA LYS A 62 12.05 -15.98 6.02
C LYS A 62 11.58 -16.82 4.83
N GLN A 63 11.00 -16.19 3.82
CA GLN A 63 10.56 -16.86 2.59
C GLN A 63 11.74 -17.25 1.67
N GLY A 64 12.86 -16.53 1.73
CA GLY A 64 14.07 -16.84 0.95
C GLY A 64 14.65 -18.24 1.19
N ALA A 65 14.35 -18.88 2.34
CA ALA A 65 14.71 -20.27 2.59
C ALA A 65 13.73 -21.30 2.01
N ALA A 66 12.50 -20.89 1.66
CA ALA A 66 11.45 -21.77 1.14
C ALA A 66 11.16 -21.55 -0.36
N ALA A 67 11.66 -20.46 -0.95
CA ALA A 67 11.46 -20.11 -2.36
C ALA A 67 12.76 -20.25 -3.15
N ALA A 68 13.03 -21.44 -3.67
CA ALA A 68 13.92 -21.59 -4.81
C ALA A 68 13.36 -20.75 -5.98
N PRO A 69 14.18 -20.01 -6.73
CA PRO A 69 13.68 -19.11 -7.75
C PRO A 69 13.16 -19.93 -8.92
N LEU A 70 11.84 -19.92 -9.14
CA LEU A 70 11.29 -20.11 -10.48
C LEU A 70 11.83 -18.94 -11.32
N GLY A 71 12.45 -19.27 -12.45
CA GLY A 71 13.28 -18.36 -13.24
C GLY A 71 12.61 -17.02 -13.61
N ARG A 72 13.45 -16.05 -14.00
CA ARG A 72 13.08 -14.68 -14.41
C ARG A 72 11.69 -14.60 -15.06
N VAL A 73 10.71 -14.09 -14.32
CA VAL A 73 9.38 -13.78 -14.85
C VAL A 73 9.53 -12.51 -15.69
N GLN A 74 9.43 -12.66 -17.02
CA GLN A 74 9.24 -11.53 -17.91
C GLN A 74 7.84 -10.94 -17.66
N LEU A 75 7.71 -9.63 -17.78
CA LEU A 75 6.53 -8.83 -17.43
C LEU A 75 5.22 -9.23 -18.16
N GLU A 76 5.29 -10.20 -19.07
CA GLU A 76 4.18 -10.70 -19.89
C GLU A 76 3.45 -11.89 -19.23
N ASP A 77 4.07 -12.56 -18.25
CA ASP A 77 3.46 -13.65 -17.49
C ASP A 77 2.79 -13.10 -16.22
N GLU A 78 1.72 -12.33 -16.41
CA GLU A 78 0.79 -11.99 -15.34
C GLU A 78 -0.04 -13.25 -15.02
N VAL A 79 0.55 -14.20 -14.29
CA VAL A 79 -0.19 -15.34 -13.75
C VAL A 79 -1.08 -14.82 -12.63
N VAL A 80 -2.24 -14.31 -13.01
CA VAL A 80 -3.24 -13.92 -12.02
C VAL A 80 -3.78 -15.20 -11.40
N GLY A 81 -3.46 -15.40 -10.12
CA GLY A 81 -3.89 -16.59 -9.40
C GLY A 81 -5.41 -16.71 -9.43
N LEU A 82 -5.91 -17.92 -9.72
CA LEU A 82 -7.35 -18.24 -9.82
C LEU A 82 -8.16 -17.73 -8.61
N ARG A 83 -7.54 -17.69 -7.43
CA ARG A 83 -8.16 -17.15 -6.20
C ARG A 83 -8.38 -15.65 -6.23
N LEU A 84 -7.48 -14.88 -6.85
CA LEU A 84 -7.64 -13.43 -6.99
C LEU A 84 -8.74 -13.12 -8.00
N MET A 85 -8.81 -13.89 -9.09
CA MET A 85 -9.90 -13.82 -10.06
C MET A 85 -11.26 -14.14 -9.43
N ALA A 86 -11.35 -15.21 -8.64
CA ALA A 86 -12.58 -15.57 -7.92
C ALA A 86 -13.00 -14.48 -6.92
N ALA A 87 -12.07 -13.92 -6.16
CA ALA A 87 -12.35 -12.87 -5.18
C ALA A 87 -12.77 -11.54 -5.84
N LEU A 88 -12.29 -11.27 -7.06
CA LEU A 88 -12.73 -10.12 -7.86
C LEU A 88 -14.13 -10.36 -8.42
N ALA A 89 -14.39 -11.54 -9.01
CA ALA A 89 -15.70 -11.91 -9.52
C ALA A 89 -16.81 -11.80 -8.46
N GLU A 90 -16.53 -12.12 -7.20
CA GLU A 90 -17.48 -11.97 -6.10
C GLU A 90 -17.79 -10.51 -5.72
N ARG A 91 -16.96 -9.55 -6.15
CA ARG A 91 -17.05 -8.13 -5.74
C ARG A 91 -17.40 -7.17 -6.88
N LEU A 92 -17.34 -7.62 -8.13
CA LEU A 92 -17.68 -6.84 -9.30
C LEU A 92 -19.11 -7.14 -9.74
N ASP A 93 -19.85 -6.10 -10.08
CA ASP A 93 -21.18 -6.15 -10.70
C ASP A 93 -21.10 -6.69 -12.14
N GLU A 94 -22.23 -7.21 -12.64
CA GLU A 94 -22.34 -7.90 -13.94
C GLU A 94 -21.66 -7.12 -15.09
N SER A 95 -21.84 -5.80 -15.11
CA SER A 95 -21.24 -4.89 -16.10
C SER A 95 -19.72 -4.87 -16.13
N HIS A 96 -19.07 -5.12 -14.99
CA HIS A 96 -17.60 -5.09 -14.89
C HIS A 96 -16.98 -6.49 -14.91
N LEU A 97 -17.78 -7.55 -14.79
CA LEU A 97 -17.37 -8.93 -15.03
C LEU A 97 -17.05 -9.20 -16.51
N GLU A 98 -17.76 -8.55 -17.44
CA GLU A 98 -17.52 -8.68 -18.89
C GLU A 98 -16.10 -8.23 -19.28
N VAL A 99 -15.53 -7.27 -18.56
CA VAL A 99 -14.16 -6.77 -18.77
C VAL A 99 -13.09 -7.79 -18.35
N LEU A 100 -13.40 -8.69 -17.40
CA LEU A 100 -12.51 -9.76 -16.97
C LEU A 100 -12.47 -10.95 -17.94
N VAL A 101 -13.56 -11.16 -18.69
CA VAL A 101 -13.69 -12.29 -19.65
C VAL A 101 -13.28 -11.88 -21.07
N CYS A 102 -13.38 -10.59 -21.42
CA CYS A 102 -12.92 -10.10 -22.71
C CYS A 102 -11.42 -9.83 -22.74
N ARG A 103 -10.62 -10.89 -22.87
CA ARG A 103 -9.27 -10.81 -23.44
C ARG A 103 -8.97 -12.02 -24.31
#